data_AF-A0A4Y4M046-F1
#
_entry.id   AF-A0A4Y4M046-F1
#
_cell.length_a   1.000
_cell.length_b   1.000
_cell.length_c   1.000
_cell.angle_alpha   90.00
_cell.angle_beta   90.00
_cell.angle_gamma   90.00
#
_symmetry.space_group_name_H-M   'P 1'
#
loop_
_entity.id
_entity.type
_entity.pdbx_description
1 polymer ?
#
loop_
_entity_poly.entity_id
_entity_poly.type
_entity_poly.pdbx_seq_one_letter_code
_entity_poly.pdbx_strand_id
1 'polypeptide(L)'
;MEEKLPKIYSKKAILGFSIFLSTLFGGVLLYQNLIEVNKKKEAYTVLAISVLLTIVTGVIVNIPEEPKSSLAYICGLGGGSLLSYYFMPKYFPDEEKYPKKAIWKTLIIGVIIVAVLLFFIIYTASVENG
;
A
#
# COMPACT_ATOMS: atom_id res chain seq x y z
N MET A 1 4.47 23.52 25.93
CA MET A 1 4.10 23.41 24.50
C MET A 1 3.21 22.20 24.38
N GLU A 2 1.97 22.33 23.91
CA GLU A 2 1.15 21.16 23.58
C GLU A 2 1.89 20.36 22.50
N GLU A 3 2.28 19.11 22.81
CA GLU A 3 2.84 18.21 21.80
C GLU A 3 1.76 17.92 20.76
N LYS A 4 1.82 18.64 19.63
CA LYS A 4 0.92 18.38 18.50
C LYS A 4 1.21 16.99 17.95
N LEU A 5 0.22 16.11 18.03
CA LEU A 5 0.30 14.74 17.48
C LEU A 5 0.72 14.77 16.00
N PRO A 6 1.54 13.79 15.55
CA PRO A 6 1.99 13.71 14.16
C PRO A 6 0.83 13.42 13.21
N LYS A 7 1.00 13.76 11.93
CA LYS A 7 -0.05 13.63 10.90
C LYS A 7 0.01 12.26 10.25
N ILE A 8 -0.94 11.38 10.57
CA ILE A 8 -0.94 10.02 10.02
C ILE A 8 -1.95 9.84 8.88
N TYR A 9 -1.68 8.91 7.97
CA TYR A 9 -2.67 8.42 7.01
C TYR A 9 -3.76 7.61 7.73
N SER A 10 -5.00 7.69 7.23
CA SER A 10 -6.13 6.97 7.82
C SER A 10 -6.17 5.50 7.42
N LYS A 11 -6.86 4.66 8.22
CA LYS A 11 -7.12 3.25 7.84
C LYS A 11 -7.81 3.12 6.49
N LYS A 12 -8.72 4.05 6.14
CA LYS A 12 -9.41 4.06 4.85
C LYS A 12 -8.45 4.35 3.69
N ALA A 13 -7.49 5.25 3.90
CA ALA A 13 -6.45 5.52 2.91
C ALA A 13 -5.57 4.29 2.68
N ILE A 14 -5.09 3.66 3.76
CA ILE A 14 -4.29 2.42 3.69
C ILE A 14 -5.03 1.33 2.91
N LEU A 15 -6.32 1.12 3.22
CA LEU A 15 -7.17 0.15 2.53
C LEU A 15 -7.31 0.47 1.04
N GLY A 16 -7.65 1.72 0.71
CA GLY A 16 -7.82 2.16 -0.68
C GLY A 16 -6.55 1.98 -1.51
N PHE A 17 -5.40 2.41 -0.99
CA PHE A 17 -4.11 2.21 -1.68
C PHE A 17 -3.77 0.73 -1.86
N SER A 18 -4.17 -0.13 -0.91
CA SER A 18 -3.95 -1.57 -1.01
C SER A 18 -4.77 -2.23 -2.12
N ILE A 19 -6.03 -1.80 -2.27
CA ILE A 19 -6.96 -2.33 -3.28
C ILE A 19 -6.62 -1.81 -4.67
N PHE A 20 -6.42 -0.50 -4.81
CA PHE A 20 -6.31 0.14 -6.12
C PHE A 20 -4.90 0.20 -6.70
N LEU A 21 -3.86 0.14 -5.85
CA LEU A 21 -2.47 0.06 -6.32
C LEU A 21 -1.87 -1.31 -5.98
N SER A 22 -1.55 -1.53 -4.71
CA SER A 22 -1.13 -2.84 -4.19
C SER A 22 -0.99 -2.80 -2.68
N THR A 23 -1.03 -3.98 -2.04
CA THR A 23 -0.77 -4.13 -0.60
C THR A 23 0.55 -3.48 -0.17
N LEU A 24 1.58 -3.48 -1.02
CA LEU A 24 2.84 -2.77 -0.77
C LEU A 24 2.63 -1.25 -0.59
N PHE A 25 1.83 -0.62 -1.46
CA PHE A 25 1.54 0.82 -1.31
C PHE A 25 0.84 1.10 0.03
N GLY A 26 -0.20 0.33 0.38
CA GLY A 26 -0.83 0.45 1.69
C GLY A 26 0.15 0.25 2.86
N GLY A 27 1.06 -0.72 2.71
CA GLY A 27 2.13 -1.00 3.67
C GLY A 27 3.10 0.17 3.85
N VAL A 28 3.47 0.85 2.76
CA VAL A 28 4.31 2.06 2.80
C VAL A 28 3.61 3.21 3.52
N LEU A 29 2.29 3.40 3.34
CA LEU A 29 1.54 4.41 4.12
C LEU A 29 1.59 4.10 5.61
N LEU A 30 1.36 2.84 6.00
CA LEU A 30 1.40 2.44 7.41
C LEU A 30 2.83 2.48 7.98
N TYR A 31 3.85 2.14 7.18
CA TYR A 31 5.25 2.32 7.52
C TYR A 31 5.53 3.79 7.87
N GLN A 32 5.10 4.73 7.03
CA GLN A 32 5.30 6.16 7.30
C GLN A 32 4.60 6.60 8.58
N ASN A 33 3.37 6.15 8.82
CA ASN A 33 2.67 6.43 10.09
C ASN A 33 3.52 6.00 11.30
N LEU A 34 4.10 4.80 11.25
CA LEU A 34 4.90 4.24 12.34
C LEU A 34 6.24 4.97 12.52
N ILE A 35 6.89 5.38 11.43
CA ILE A 35 8.09 6.22 11.48
C ILE A 35 7.79 7.56 12.14
N GLU A 36 6.65 8.19 11.82
CA GLU A 36 6.26 9.48 12.41
C GLU A 36 6.03 9.42 13.93
N VAL A 37 5.69 8.25 14.48
CA VAL A 37 5.60 8.01 15.93
C VAL A 37 6.83 7.30 16.52
N ASN A 38 7.97 7.32 15.81
CA ASN A 38 9.24 6.70 16.23
C ASN A 38 9.20 5.17 16.47
N LYS A 39 8.21 4.46 15.93
CA LYS A 39 8.09 2.98 16.00
C LYS A 39 8.81 2.31 14.82
N LYS A 40 10.12 2.52 14.71
CA LYS A 40 10.91 2.10 13.53
C LYS A 40 10.90 0.59 13.32
N LYS A 41 11.04 -0.21 14.38
CA LYS A 41 11.07 -1.67 14.29
C LYS A 41 9.77 -2.21 13.71
N GLU A 42 8.65 -1.72 14.22
CA GLU A 42 7.30 -2.06 13.77
C GLU A 42 7.07 -1.59 12.33
N ALA A 43 7.58 -0.41 11.97
CA ALA A 43 7.50 0.11 10.61
C ALA A 43 8.15 -0.87 9.64
N TYR A 44 9.41 -1.27 9.88
CA TYR A 44 10.11 -2.21 9.01
C TYR A 44 9.44 -3.59 8.97
N THR A 45 8.87 -4.07 10.09
CA THR A 45 8.07 -5.30 10.12
C THR A 45 6.85 -5.21 9.21
N VAL A 46 6.07 -4.12 9.30
CA VAL A 46 4.89 -3.89 8.44
C VAL A 46 5.30 -3.81 6.97
N LEU A 47 6.41 -3.13 6.67
CA LEU A 47 6.94 -3.05 5.31
C LEU A 47 7.31 -4.44 4.78
N ALA A 48 8.05 -5.24 5.54
CA ALA A 48 8.43 -6.59 5.16
C ALA A 48 7.20 -7.48 4.91
N ILE A 49 6.18 -7.41 5.78
CA ILE A 49 4.92 -8.13 5.60
C ILE A 49 4.21 -7.67 4.32
N SER A 50 4.16 -6.38 4.04
CA SER A 50 3.52 -5.86 2.83
C SER A 50 4.23 -6.28 1.54
N VAL A 51 5.56 -6.39 1.55
CA VAL A 51 6.36 -6.96 0.46
C VAL A 51 6.02 -8.43 0.28
N LEU A 52 6.03 -9.23 1.35
CA LEU A 52 5.68 -10.65 1.31
C LEU A 52 4.26 -10.87 0.75
N LEU A 53 3.28 -10.12 1.22
CA LEU A 53 1.90 -10.21 0.71
C LEU A 53 1.81 -9.84 -0.77
N THR A 54 2.63 -8.90 -1.23
CA THR A 54 2.67 -8.51 -2.64
C THR A 54 3.29 -9.61 -3.50
N ILE A 55 4.34 -10.27 -3.03
CA ILE A 55 4.92 -11.44 -3.70
C ILE A 55 3.90 -12.58 -3.77
N VAL A 56 3.24 -12.90 -2.65
CA VAL A 56 2.16 -13.90 -2.57
C VAL A 56 1.03 -13.56 -3.54
N THR A 57 0.63 -12.29 -3.63
CA THR A 57 -0.36 -11.83 -4.62
C THR A 57 0.12 -12.10 -6.04
N GLY A 58 1.38 -11.79 -6.35
CA GLY A 58 1.98 -12.09 -7.65
C GLY A 58 1.93 -13.57 -7.99
N VAL A 59 2.25 -14.45 -7.04
CA VAL A 59 2.12 -15.91 -7.23
C VAL A 59 0.67 -16.29 -7.49
N ILE A 60 -0.28 -15.89 -6.64
CA ILE A 60 -1.70 -16.24 -6.75
C ILE A 60 -2.31 -15.80 -8.08
N VAL A 61 -2.02 -14.57 -8.51
CA VAL A 61 -2.59 -13.99 -9.74
C VAL A 61 -2.07 -14.72 -11.00
N ASN A 62 -0.89 -15.35 -10.92
CA ASN A 62 -0.28 -16.10 -12.02
C ASN A 62 -0.49 -17.62 -11.93
N ILE A 63 -1.26 -18.13 -10.96
CA ILE A 63 -1.65 -19.56 -10.93
C ILE A 63 -2.59 -19.93 -12.08
N PRO A 64 -3.65 -19.15 -12.39
CA PRO A 64 -4.50 -19.44 -13.55
C PRO A 64 -3.74 -19.22 -14.86
N GLU A 65 -4.10 -19.99 -15.90
CA GLU A 65 -3.51 -19.85 -17.24
C GLU A 65 -3.64 -18.42 -17.80
N GLU A 66 -4.76 -17.75 -17.47
CA GLU A 66 -4.97 -16.35 -17.76
C GLU A 66 -5.03 -15.54 -16.45
N PRO A 67 -4.07 -14.62 -16.21
CA PRO A 67 -4.08 -13.77 -15.03
C PRO A 67 -5.36 -12.94 -14.92
N LYS A 68 -6.10 -13.14 -13.81
CA LYS A 68 -7.36 -12.42 -13.56
C LYS A 68 -7.12 -11.20 -12.68
N SER A 69 -7.42 -10.01 -13.19
CA SER A 69 -7.35 -8.76 -12.42
C SER A 69 -8.21 -8.80 -11.14
N SER A 70 -9.33 -9.52 -11.15
CA SER A 70 -10.19 -9.70 -9.97
C SER A 70 -9.45 -10.36 -8.79
N LEU A 71 -8.53 -11.30 -9.05
CA LEU A 71 -7.70 -11.92 -8.01
C LEU A 71 -6.77 -10.88 -7.37
N ALA A 72 -6.17 -10.00 -8.18
CA ALA A 72 -5.32 -8.93 -7.68
C ALA A 72 -6.10 -7.98 -6.74
N TYR A 73 -7.33 -7.61 -7.11
CA TYR A 73 -8.20 -6.79 -6.25
C TYR A 73 -8.61 -7.51 -4.96
N ILE A 74 -8.92 -8.80 -5.02
CA ILE A 74 -9.26 -9.61 -3.82
C ILE A 74 -8.04 -9.72 -2.90
N CYS A 75 -6.86 -9.98 -3.44
CA CYS A 75 -5.62 -10.01 -2.67
C CYS A 75 -5.28 -8.63 -2.07
N GLY A 76 -5.48 -7.55 -2.83
CA GLY A 76 -5.33 -6.17 -2.36
C GLY A 76 -6.32 -5.82 -1.24
N LEU A 77 -7.57 -6.31 -1.33
CA LEU A 77 -8.57 -6.19 -0.27
C LEU A 77 -8.17 -6.98 0.97
N GLY A 78 -7.71 -8.23 0.82
CA GLY A 78 -7.27 -9.07 1.93
C GLY A 78 -6.05 -8.50 2.65
N GLY A 79 -4.98 -8.19 1.91
CA GLY A 79 -3.78 -7.56 2.44
C GLY A 79 -4.05 -6.19 3.02
N GLY A 80 -4.85 -5.37 2.32
CA GLY A 80 -5.28 -4.06 2.79
C GLY A 80 -6.12 -4.12 4.06
N SER A 81 -6.98 -5.14 4.20
CA SER A 81 -7.77 -5.36 5.41
C SER A 81 -6.89 -5.76 6.58
N LEU A 82 -5.89 -6.63 6.36
CA LEU A 82 -4.90 -6.96 7.38
C LEU A 82 -4.14 -5.71 7.86
N LEU A 83 -3.69 -4.85 6.94
CA LEU A 83 -3.00 -3.62 7.32
C LEU A 83 -3.94 -2.63 8.05
N SER A 84 -5.17 -2.47 7.56
CA SER A 84 -6.09 -1.41 8.01
C SER A 84 -6.91 -1.77 9.24
N TYR A 85 -7.21 -3.05 9.46
CA TYR A 85 -8.06 -3.52 10.55
C TYR A 85 -7.32 -4.36 11.59
N TYR A 86 -6.14 -4.89 11.28
CA TYR A 86 -5.30 -5.55 12.28
C TYR A 86 -4.13 -4.67 12.72
N PHE A 87 -3.25 -4.24 11.80
CA PHE A 87 -2.05 -3.48 12.19
C PHE A 87 -2.35 -2.03 12.59
N MET A 88 -3.20 -1.33 11.84
CA MET A 88 -3.51 0.07 12.15
C MET A 88 -4.10 0.26 13.57
N PRO A 89 -5.20 -0.41 13.99
CA PRO A 89 -5.72 -0.25 15.34
C PRO A 89 -4.79 -0.82 16.42
N LYS A 90 -3.94 -1.81 16.09
CA LYS A 90 -2.92 -2.32 17.02
C LYS A 90 -1.90 -1.26 17.41
N TYR A 91 -1.52 -0.38 16.48
CA TYR A 91 -0.52 0.67 16.75
C TYR A 91 -1.11 2.04 17.02
N PHE A 92 -2.32 2.30 16.50
CA PHE A 92 -3.08 3.54 16.60
C PHE A 92 -4.52 3.24 17.04
N PRO A 93 -4.76 2.75 18.27
CA PRO A 93 -6.12 2.47 18.75
C PRO A 93 -6.98 3.75 18.79
N ASP A 94 -6.36 4.87 19.16
CA ASP A 94 -6.96 6.21 19.14
C ASP A 94 -6.70 6.95 17.82
N GLU A 95 -6.85 6.27 16.68
CA GLU A 95 -6.61 6.84 15.35
C GLU A 95 -7.30 8.22 15.16
N GLU A 96 -8.44 8.45 15.78
CA GLU A 96 -9.25 9.69 15.66
C GLU A 96 -8.58 10.91 16.30
N LYS A 97 -7.70 10.72 17.29
CA LYS A 97 -6.97 11.82 17.94
C LYS A 97 -5.86 12.37 17.05
N TYR A 98 -5.36 11.58 16.10
CA TYR A 98 -4.29 11.99 15.22
C TYR A 98 -4.81 12.83 14.05
N PRO A 99 -4.18 13.99 13.75
CA PRO A 99 -4.52 14.76 12.57
C PRO A 99 -4.24 13.94 11.30
N LYS A 100 -5.13 14.04 10.29
CA LYS A 100 -5.03 13.23 9.08
C LYS A 100 -4.09 13.85 8.05
N LYS A 101 -3.20 13.02 7.51
CA LYS A 101 -2.32 13.37 6.39
C LYS A 101 -3.10 13.32 5.08
N ALA A 102 -2.88 14.32 4.23
CA ALA A 102 -3.50 14.36 2.90
C ALA A 102 -2.93 13.25 2.01
N ILE A 103 -3.80 12.54 1.29
CA ILE A 103 -3.43 11.42 0.42
C ILE A 103 -2.93 11.86 -0.96
N TRP A 104 -3.24 13.08 -1.39
CA TRP A 104 -3.01 13.58 -2.75
C TRP A 104 -1.54 13.50 -3.19
N LYS A 105 -0.60 13.85 -2.31
CA LYS A 105 0.83 13.78 -2.63
C LYS A 105 1.26 12.34 -2.93
N THR A 106 0.85 11.41 -2.08
CA THR A 106 1.17 9.98 -2.24
C THR A 106 0.46 9.38 -3.46
N LEU A 107 -0.77 9.81 -3.73
CA LEU A 107 -1.54 9.33 -4.87
C LEU A 107 -0.89 9.74 -6.19
N ILE A 108 -0.48 11.01 -6.33
CA ILE A 108 0.22 11.50 -7.52
C ILE A 108 1.50 10.70 -7.76
N ILE A 109 2.30 10.47 -6.71
CA ILE A 109 3.52 9.66 -6.82
C ILE A 109 3.21 8.23 -7.29
N GLY A 110 2.19 7.60 -6.70
CA GLY A 110 1.76 6.25 -7.11
C GLY A 110 1.31 6.19 -8.56
N VAL A 111 0.51 7.16 -9.01
CA VAL A 111 0.03 7.26 -10.38
C VAL A 111 1.19 7.45 -11.36
N ILE A 112 2.17 8.32 -11.03
CA ILE A 112 3.36 8.51 -11.86
C ILE A 112 4.15 7.20 -11.99
N ILE A 113 4.36 6.47 -10.88
CA ILE A 113 5.06 5.18 -10.91
C ILE A 113 4.33 4.19 -11.82
N VAL A 114 3.00 4.06 -11.67
CA VAL A 114 2.19 3.17 -12.51
C VAL A 114 2.25 3.59 -13.99
N ALA A 115 2.13 4.88 -14.28
CA ALA A 115 2.21 5.40 -15.65
C ALA A 115 3.56 5.10 -16.31
N VAL A 116 4.67 5.27 -15.57
CA VAL A 116 6.02 4.93 -16.05
C VAL A 116 6.15 3.43 -16.31
N LEU A 117 5.67 2.57 -15.40
CA LEU A 117 5.70 1.11 -15.60
C LEU A 117 4.89 0.69 -16.83
N LEU A 118 3.68 1.24 -17.01
CA LEU A 118 2.86 0.97 -18.19
C LEU A 118 3.52 1.44 -19.48
N PHE A 119 4.15 2.62 -19.48
CA PHE A 119 4.91 3.11 -20.62
C PHE A 119 6.02 2.13 -21.02
N PHE A 120 6.81 1.64 -20.06
CA PHE A 120 7.86 0.66 -20.35
C PHE A 120 7.29 -0.64 -20.92
N ILE A 121 6.22 -1.19 -20.33
CA ILE A 121 5.58 -2.43 -20.81
C ILE A 121 5.09 -2.27 -22.26
N ILE A 122 4.42 -1.15 -22.57
CA ILE A 122 3.92 -0.86 -23.92
C ILE A 122 5.08 -0.66 -24.90
N TYR A 123 6.12 0.05 -24.48
CA TYR A 123 7.31 0.28 -25.31
C TYR A 123 8.01 -1.03 -25.65
N THR A 124 8.25 -1.91 -24.67
CA THR A 124 8.89 -3.21 -24.91
C THR A 124 8.02 -4.10 -25.80
N ALA A 125 6.71 -4.12 -25.59
CA ALA A 125 5.79 -4.87 -26.44
C ALA A 125 5.74 -4.33 -27.89
N SER A 126 5.92 -3.02 -28.08
CA SER A 126 5.94 -2.41 -29.42
C SER A 126 7.24 -2.74 -30.17
N VAL A 127 8.38 -2.79 -29.47
CA VAL A 127 9.68 -3.17 -30.06
C VAL A 127 9.70 -4.63 -30.49
N GLU A 128 9.05 -5.53 -29.74
CA GLU A 128 9.02 -6.96 -30.08
C GLU A 128 8.14 -7.27 -31.31
N ASN A 129 7.16 -6.41 -31.62
CA ASN A 129 6.18 -6.61 -32.70
C ASN A 129 6.48 -5.82 -33.99
N GLY A 130 7.60 -5.08 -34.07
CA GLY A 130 7.99 -4.27 -35.23
C GLY A 130 9.27 -4.75 -35.89
#